data_AF-A0A7V8SU91-F1
#
_entry.id   AF-A0A7V8SU91-F1
#
_cell.length_a   1.000
_cell.length_b   1.000
_cell.length_c   1.000
_cell.angle_alpha   90.00
_cell.angle_beta   90.00
_cell.angle_gamma   90.00
#
_symmetry.space_group_name_H-M   'P 1'
#
loop_
_entity.id
_entity.type
_entity.pdbx_description
1 polymer ?
#
loop_
_entity_poly.entity_id
_entity_poly.type
_entity_poly.pdbx_seq_one_letter_code
_entity_poly.pdbx_strand_id
1 'polypeptide(L)'
;MTTSIGLVAPELMSALADVTVEADGLQATVGSEELTAKTANELSRKLGSALYQQLHANMGEQDKHRQRDLRDDALESRFSDAMPHRTTVLHGELVSSDAESETLVARLDGVRVVVPRDRVEEETADRVAFRIPAPRPALSPGFFLTDGSRGRTTGAEQTLRLYFHLTGPEHAPAVWGTVLSRMEDLGIRYRTKISSSPKFYPRRDGMVVYLGPDAWHTAGEIAAAATGLPGVGETTSPFVHRIANGVGASWEPEDNRAGKRGLSFGEHRSQVVAEAMVTHALRQDTSSLESAIAEALFDADTDPLAPARNLSSPALPAIGLA
;
A
#
# COMPACT_ATOMS: atom_id res chain seq x y z
N MET A 1 31.88 4.49 -25.70
CA MET A 1 31.53 4.08 -24.33
C MET A 1 30.08 3.63 -24.38
N THR A 2 29.85 2.32 -24.42
CA THR A 2 28.52 1.73 -24.30
C THR A 2 28.14 1.84 -22.83
N THR A 3 27.25 2.77 -22.50
CA THR A 3 26.58 2.78 -21.20
C THR A 3 25.83 1.45 -21.11
N SER A 4 26.32 0.53 -20.28
CA SER A 4 25.55 -0.67 -19.94
C SER A 4 24.25 -0.18 -19.33
N ILE A 5 23.14 -0.38 -20.04
CA ILE A 5 21.81 -0.16 -19.48
C ILE A 5 21.67 -1.24 -18.40
N GLY A 6 21.46 -0.84 -17.14
CA GLY A 6 21.19 -1.77 -16.04
C GLY A 6 19.97 -2.65 -16.33
N LEU A 7 19.87 -3.80 -15.68
CA LEU A 7 18.72 -4.70 -15.79
C LEU A 7 17.65 -4.39 -14.73
N VAL A 8 18.02 -3.67 -13.68
CA VAL A 8 17.13 -3.28 -12.58
C VAL A 8 17.21 -1.77 -12.37
N ALA A 9 16.12 -1.17 -11.88
CA ALA A 9 16.06 0.25 -11.53
C ALA A 9 17.27 0.67 -10.66
N PRO A 10 18.02 1.72 -11.04
CA PRO A 10 19.24 2.13 -10.34
C PRO A 10 19.00 2.45 -8.85
N GLU A 11 17.86 3.05 -8.51
CA GLU A 11 17.49 3.39 -7.14
C GLU A 11 17.30 2.15 -6.28
N LEU A 12 16.73 1.08 -6.86
CA LEU A 12 16.60 -0.20 -6.17
C LEU A 12 17.97 -0.86 -5.97
N MET A 13 18.82 -0.89 -7.00
CA MET A 13 20.16 -1.45 -6.86
C MET A 13 21.02 -0.67 -5.85
N SER A 14 20.91 0.66 -5.85
CA SER A 14 21.58 1.49 -4.85
C SER A 14 21.07 1.21 -3.43
N ALA A 15 19.77 0.97 -3.26
CA ALA A 15 19.19 0.65 -1.96
C ALA A 15 19.58 -0.76 -1.45
N LEU A 16 19.99 -1.66 -2.35
CA LEU A 16 20.42 -3.02 -2.02
C LEU A 16 21.93 -3.17 -1.86
N ALA A 17 22.72 -2.10 -2.05
CA ALA A 17 24.18 -2.14 -2.01
C ALA A 17 24.73 -2.65 -0.66
N ASP A 18 24.02 -2.36 0.44
CA ASP A 18 24.39 -2.76 1.80
C ASP A 18 23.64 -4.02 2.27
N VAL A 19 23.11 -4.81 1.33
CA VAL A 19 22.39 -6.05 1.62
C VAL A 19 23.18 -7.24 1.10
N THR A 20 23.54 -8.15 2.01
CA THR A 20 24.30 -9.36 1.68
C THR A 20 23.55 -10.61 2.09
N VAL A 21 23.77 -11.70 1.36
CA VAL A 21 23.29 -13.04 1.71
C VAL A 21 24.48 -13.99 1.62
N GLU A 22 24.71 -14.76 2.67
CA GLU A 22 25.79 -15.73 2.73
C GLU A 22 25.52 -16.91 1.78
N ALA A 23 26.59 -17.55 1.30
CA ALA A 23 26.51 -18.63 0.30
C ALA A 23 25.75 -19.88 0.78
N ASP A 24 25.56 -20.03 2.09
CA ASP A 24 24.74 -21.12 2.67
C ASP A 24 23.23 -20.84 2.56
N GLY A 25 22.82 -19.60 2.23
CA GLY A 25 21.44 -19.16 2.21
C GLY A 25 20.75 -19.21 3.57
N LEU A 26 21.52 -19.17 4.67
CA LEU A 26 21.02 -19.22 6.04
C LEU A 26 21.28 -17.93 6.83
N GLN A 27 22.15 -17.05 6.31
CA GLN A 27 22.50 -15.78 6.92
C GLN A 27 22.41 -14.64 5.90
N ALA A 28 21.95 -13.47 6.37
CA ALA A 28 21.90 -12.25 5.57
C ALA A 28 22.15 -11.02 6.45
N THR A 29 22.64 -9.94 5.85
CA THR A 29 22.81 -8.64 6.52
C THR A 29 22.01 -7.58 5.76
N VAL A 30 21.33 -6.70 6.49
CA VAL A 30 20.62 -5.53 5.93
C VAL A 30 21.07 -4.29 6.70
N GLY A 31 22.06 -3.57 6.17
CA GLY A 31 22.71 -2.49 6.91
C GLY A 31 23.46 -3.03 8.14
N SER A 32 23.04 -2.65 9.35
CA SER A 32 23.58 -3.18 10.61
C SER A 32 22.86 -4.42 11.14
N GLU A 33 21.75 -4.81 10.53
CA GLU A 33 20.92 -5.91 11.02
C GLU A 33 21.40 -7.26 10.47
N GLU A 34 21.76 -8.17 11.37
CA GLU A 34 22.07 -9.56 11.04
C GLU A 34 20.83 -10.46 11.16
N LEU A 35 20.61 -11.30 10.15
CA LEU A 35 19.51 -12.25 10.06
C LEU A 35 20.05 -13.67 9.98
N THR A 36 19.56 -14.56 10.84
CA THR A 36 19.87 -16.00 10.78
C THR A 36 18.60 -16.82 10.64
N ALA A 37 18.64 -17.89 9.87
CA ALA A 37 17.53 -18.81 9.65
C ALA A 37 17.98 -20.27 9.64
N LYS A 38 17.03 -21.21 9.80
CA LYS A 38 17.30 -22.64 9.73
C LYS A 38 17.15 -23.21 8.32
N THR A 39 16.51 -22.46 7.43
CA THR A 39 16.26 -22.83 6.04
C THR A 39 16.30 -21.60 5.14
N ALA A 40 16.60 -21.79 3.86
CA ALA A 40 16.57 -20.72 2.86
C ALA A 40 15.20 -20.04 2.77
N ASN A 41 14.10 -20.81 2.82
CA ASN A 41 12.75 -20.26 2.82
C ASN A 41 12.47 -19.37 4.03
N GLU A 42 12.95 -19.78 5.21
CA GLU A 42 12.85 -18.95 6.41
C GLU A 42 13.69 -17.67 6.27
N LEU A 43 14.90 -17.77 5.68
CA LEU A 43 15.73 -16.60 5.42
C LEU A 43 15.04 -15.63 4.46
N SER A 44 14.51 -16.10 3.33
CA SER A 44 13.81 -15.25 2.35
C SER A 44 12.67 -14.47 2.98
N ARG A 45 11.89 -15.10 3.88
CA ARG A 45 10.81 -14.42 4.61
C ARG A 45 11.33 -13.37 5.60
N LYS A 46 12.41 -13.67 6.34
CA LYS A 46 13.03 -12.71 7.27
C LYS A 46 13.64 -11.53 6.53
N LEU A 47 14.38 -11.81 5.48
CA LEU A 47 14.98 -10.80 4.60
C LEU A 47 13.89 -9.95 3.94
N GLY A 48 12.83 -10.56 3.39
CA GLY A 48 11.70 -9.82 2.81
C GLY A 48 11.03 -8.88 3.82
N SER A 49 10.83 -9.33 5.06
CA SER A 49 10.35 -8.47 6.14
C SER A 49 11.31 -7.33 6.48
N ALA A 50 12.62 -7.58 6.50
CA ALA A 50 13.62 -6.56 6.80
C ALA A 50 13.71 -5.51 5.66
N LEU A 51 13.70 -5.96 4.40
CA LEU A 51 13.66 -5.09 3.23
C LEU A 51 12.38 -4.24 3.19
N TYR A 52 11.23 -4.81 3.56
CA TYR A 52 9.99 -4.05 3.68
C TYR A 52 10.14 -2.94 4.73
N GLN A 53 10.62 -3.29 5.93
CA GLN A 53 10.76 -2.34 7.03
C GLN A 53 11.73 -1.21 6.67
N GLN A 54 12.92 -1.54 6.16
CA GLN A 54 13.96 -0.54 5.91
C GLN A 54 13.75 0.23 4.59
N LEU A 55 13.43 -0.46 3.50
CA LEU A 55 13.36 0.16 2.17
C LEU A 55 11.98 0.72 1.86
N HIS A 56 10.91 -0.03 2.15
CA HIS A 56 9.55 0.43 1.84
C HIS A 56 8.98 1.34 2.90
N ALA A 57 8.88 0.86 4.14
CA ALA A 57 8.22 1.58 5.22
C ALA A 57 9.10 2.64 5.87
N ASN A 58 10.42 2.47 5.86
CA ASN A 58 11.38 3.30 6.62
C ASN A 58 11.17 3.23 8.14
N MET A 59 10.91 2.04 8.65
CA MET A 59 10.85 1.73 10.08
C MET A 59 12.26 1.32 10.56
N GLY A 60 12.77 2.02 11.59
CA GLY A 60 14.09 1.72 12.14
C GLY A 60 14.14 0.42 12.96
N GLU A 61 15.36 -0.01 13.32
CA GLU A 61 15.59 -1.23 14.12
C GLU A 61 14.89 -1.23 15.49
N GLN A 62 14.70 -0.05 16.10
CA GLN A 62 14.14 0.10 17.44
C GLN A 62 12.63 -0.22 17.54
N ASP A 63 11.92 -0.28 16.40
CA ASP A 63 10.46 -0.45 16.37
C ASP A 63 10.00 -1.91 16.26
N LYS A 64 10.93 -2.86 16.10
CA LYS A 64 10.62 -4.29 15.88
C LYS A 64 10.04 -4.99 17.11
N HIS A 65 10.38 -4.53 18.32
CA HIS A 65 10.05 -5.21 19.58
C HIS A 65 8.85 -4.61 20.34
N ARG A 66 8.19 -3.56 19.82
CA ARG A 66 7.20 -2.76 20.57
C ARG A 66 5.76 -2.78 20.05
N GLN A 67 5.39 -3.73 19.20
CA GLN A 67 4.08 -3.78 18.54
C GLN A 67 2.97 -4.47 19.35
N ARG A 68 2.80 -4.12 20.63
CA ARG A 68 1.59 -4.56 21.38
C ARG A 68 0.38 -3.68 21.08
N ASP A 69 0.60 -2.39 20.78
CA ASP A 69 -0.47 -1.43 20.54
C ASP A 69 -0.43 -0.94 19.09
N LEU A 70 -1.16 -1.67 18.22
CA LEU A 70 -1.33 -1.32 16.81
C LEU A 70 -2.24 -0.12 16.58
N ARG A 71 -2.90 0.37 17.65
CA ARG A 71 -3.91 1.43 17.60
C ARG A 71 -3.73 2.37 18.78
N ASP A 72 -4.03 3.64 18.53
CA ASP A 72 -4.07 4.70 19.53
C ASP A 72 -5.40 5.46 19.39
N ASP A 73 -6.30 5.29 20.36
CA ASP A 73 -7.67 5.83 20.27
C ASP A 73 -7.68 7.37 20.23
N ALA A 74 -6.72 8.04 20.89
CA ALA A 74 -6.64 9.49 20.87
C ALA A 74 -6.21 10.01 19.48
N LEU A 75 -5.25 9.34 18.85
CA LEU A 75 -4.83 9.64 17.49
C LEU A 75 -5.96 9.32 16.47
N GLU A 76 -6.62 8.16 16.59
CA GLU A 76 -7.76 7.80 15.74
C GLU A 76 -8.92 8.82 15.86
N SER A 77 -9.19 9.35 17.06
CA SER A 77 -10.19 10.42 17.24
C SER A 77 -9.82 11.66 16.44
N ARG A 78 -8.55 12.08 16.48
CA ARG A 78 -8.07 13.24 15.70
C ARG A 78 -8.20 13.01 14.19
N PHE A 79 -7.98 11.78 13.71
CA PHE A 79 -8.21 11.44 12.31
C PHE A 79 -9.69 11.53 11.94
N SER A 80 -10.58 11.00 12.79
CA SER A 80 -12.04 11.09 12.58
C SER A 80 -12.52 12.55 12.56
N ASP A 81 -12.00 13.40 13.45
CA ASP A 81 -12.36 14.82 13.51
C ASP A 81 -11.92 15.58 12.25
N ALA A 82 -10.74 15.24 11.72
CA ALA A 82 -10.17 15.85 10.52
C ALA A 82 -10.82 15.39 9.20
N MET A 83 -11.69 14.37 9.21
CA MET A 83 -12.37 13.93 7.99
C MET A 83 -13.37 14.99 7.49
N PRO A 84 -13.46 15.25 6.17
CA PRO A 84 -14.45 16.16 5.59
C PRO A 84 -15.87 15.58 5.54
N HIS A 85 -16.01 14.26 5.73
CA HIS A 85 -17.27 13.53 5.71
C HIS A 85 -17.36 12.58 6.92
N ARG A 86 -18.57 12.07 7.19
CA ARG A 86 -18.82 11.10 8.28
C ARG A 86 -19.39 9.78 7.79
N THR A 87 -19.92 9.76 6.58
CA THR A 87 -20.61 8.61 6.00
C THR A 87 -20.13 8.33 4.59
N THR A 88 -20.25 7.09 4.18
CA THR A 88 -19.93 6.61 2.83
C THR A 88 -21.13 5.85 2.27
N VAL A 89 -21.34 5.94 0.96
CA VAL A 89 -22.34 5.15 0.25
C VAL A 89 -21.70 3.87 -0.25
N LEU A 90 -22.24 2.72 0.14
CA LEU A 90 -21.83 1.41 -0.38
C LEU A 90 -22.95 0.77 -1.17
N HIS A 91 -22.57 -0.05 -2.14
CA HIS A 91 -23.49 -0.86 -2.93
C HIS A 91 -23.29 -2.33 -2.56
N GLY A 92 -24.40 -3.04 -2.35
CA GLY A 92 -24.43 -4.48 -2.13
C GLY A 92 -25.43 -5.18 -3.07
N GLU A 93 -25.33 -6.49 -3.14
CA GLU A 93 -26.34 -7.37 -3.75
C GLU A 93 -27.49 -7.54 -2.76
N LEU A 94 -28.73 -7.35 -3.20
CA LEU A 94 -29.90 -7.57 -2.36
C LEU A 94 -30.12 -9.08 -2.16
N VAL A 95 -30.14 -9.55 -0.92
CA VAL A 95 -30.32 -10.97 -0.59
C VAL A 95 -31.76 -11.26 -0.17
N SER A 96 -32.34 -10.41 0.67
CA SER A 96 -33.75 -10.50 1.03
C SER A 96 -34.26 -9.13 1.48
N SER A 97 -35.44 -8.77 0.99
CA SER A 97 -36.17 -7.56 1.37
C SER A 97 -37.59 -7.95 1.72
N ASP A 98 -38.07 -7.52 2.89
CA ASP A 98 -39.47 -7.59 3.28
C ASP A 98 -39.94 -6.16 3.55
N ALA A 99 -40.93 -5.68 2.79
CA ALA A 99 -41.39 -4.29 2.86
C ALA A 99 -41.96 -3.92 4.24
N GLU A 100 -42.42 -4.90 5.03
CA GLU A 100 -42.93 -4.68 6.39
C GLU A 100 -41.83 -4.75 7.46
N SER A 101 -40.61 -5.18 7.10
CA SER A 101 -39.46 -5.25 8.00
C SER A 101 -38.69 -3.93 8.05
N GLU A 102 -38.28 -3.51 9.24
CA GLU A 102 -37.39 -2.34 9.46
C GLU A 102 -35.95 -2.58 8.95
N THR A 103 -35.65 -3.78 8.47
CA THR A 103 -34.33 -4.17 7.98
C THR A 103 -34.42 -4.98 6.68
N LEU A 104 -33.34 -4.93 5.89
CA LEU A 104 -33.11 -5.83 4.77
C LEU A 104 -31.77 -6.56 4.91
N VAL A 105 -31.56 -7.62 4.13
CA VAL A 105 -30.29 -8.33 4.07
C VAL A 105 -29.62 -8.06 2.73
N ALA A 106 -28.38 -7.59 2.77
CA ALA A 106 -27.54 -7.39 1.59
C ALA A 106 -26.26 -8.22 1.69
N ARG A 107 -25.65 -8.55 0.55
CA ARG A 107 -24.27 -9.06 0.49
C ARG A 107 -23.34 -7.91 0.17
N LEU A 108 -22.37 -7.69 1.04
CA LEU A 108 -21.32 -6.68 0.91
C LEU A 108 -19.97 -7.36 1.12
N ASP A 109 -19.03 -7.20 0.18
CA ASP A 109 -17.68 -7.79 0.28
C ASP A 109 -17.68 -9.30 0.63
N GLY A 110 -18.64 -10.04 0.06
CA GLY A 110 -18.78 -11.49 0.27
C GLY A 110 -19.51 -11.89 1.57
N VAL A 111 -19.79 -10.95 2.48
CA VAL A 111 -20.51 -11.21 3.73
C VAL A 111 -21.97 -10.74 3.65
N ARG A 112 -22.88 -11.42 4.36
CA ARG A 112 -24.27 -10.97 4.51
C ARG A 112 -24.35 -9.99 5.68
N VAL A 113 -24.99 -8.85 5.44
CA VAL A 113 -25.18 -7.78 6.42
C VAL A 113 -26.66 -7.45 6.55
N VAL A 114 -27.11 -7.22 7.78
CA VAL A 114 -28.44 -6.67 8.07
C VAL A 114 -28.33 -5.15 8.01
N VAL A 115 -29.11 -4.53 7.13
CA VAL A 115 -29.10 -3.09 6.90
C VAL A 115 -30.43 -2.50 7.38
N PRO A 116 -30.41 -1.58 8.34
CA PRO A 116 -31.59 -0.80 8.71
C PRO A 116 -32.13 -0.02 7.49
N ARG A 117 -33.45 -0.01 7.29
CA ARG A 117 -34.06 0.65 6.13
C ARG A 117 -33.84 2.16 6.11
N ASP A 118 -33.70 2.80 7.27
CA ASP A 118 -33.36 4.23 7.39
C ASP A 118 -31.96 4.57 6.84
N ARG A 119 -31.13 3.56 6.56
CA ARG A 119 -29.81 3.71 5.92
C ARG A 119 -29.84 3.46 4.42
N VAL A 120 -30.95 2.98 3.85
CA VAL A 120 -31.07 2.67 2.43
C VAL A 120 -31.30 3.96 1.64
N GLU A 121 -30.50 4.19 0.62
CA GLU A 121 -30.67 5.32 -0.32
C GLU A 121 -31.39 4.91 -1.59
N GLU A 122 -31.07 3.72 -2.11
CA GLU A 122 -31.64 3.17 -3.33
C GLU A 122 -31.81 1.65 -3.17
N GLU A 123 -32.94 1.12 -3.64
CA GLU A 123 -33.24 -0.31 -3.66
C GLU A 123 -33.76 -0.69 -5.05
N THR A 124 -33.12 -1.68 -5.67
CA THR A 124 -33.58 -2.34 -6.91
C THR A 124 -33.85 -3.81 -6.62
N ALA A 125 -34.33 -4.56 -7.62
CA ALA A 125 -34.62 -5.99 -7.47
C ALA A 125 -33.40 -6.83 -7.03
N ASP A 126 -32.20 -6.40 -7.38
CA ASP A 126 -30.94 -7.14 -7.24
C ASP A 126 -29.86 -6.38 -6.45
N ARG A 127 -30.04 -5.07 -6.21
CA ARG A 127 -29.03 -4.22 -5.60
C ARG A 127 -29.63 -3.28 -4.58
N VAL A 128 -28.78 -2.88 -3.64
CA VAL A 128 -29.12 -1.86 -2.65
C VAL A 128 -27.92 -0.94 -2.45
N ALA A 129 -28.18 0.37 -2.39
CA ALA A 129 -27.24 1.39 -1.95
C ALA A 129 -27.61 1.84 -0.54
N PHE A 130 -26.63 1.90 0.36
CA PHE A 130 -26.88 2.29 1.75
C PHE A 130 -25.73 3.08 2.36
N ARG A 131 -26.09 3.99 3.26
CA ARG A 131 -25.20 4.92 3.94
C ARG A 131 -24.78 4.38 5.28
N ILE A 132 -23.48 4.19 5.45
CA ILE A 132 -22.89 3.75 6.73
C ILE A 132 -21.79 4.72 7.16
N PRO A 133 -21.29 4.65 8.40
CA PRO A 133 -20.13 5.44 8.81
C PRO A 133 -18.99 5.31 7.78
N ALA A 134 -18.22 6.36 7.52
CA ALA A 134 -17.05 6.27 6.64
C ALA A 134 -15.80 5.67 7.33
N PRO A 135 -15.55 5.91 8.64
CA PRO A 135 -14.45 5.28 9.36
C PRO A 135 -14.58 3.76 9.45
N ARG A 136 -13.44 3.06 9.33
CA ARG A 136 -13.29 1.60 9.42
C ARG A 136 -12.07 1.27 10.31
N PRO A 137 -12.08 1.65 11.60
CA PRO A 137 -10.97 1.32 12.49
C PRO A 137 -10.77 -0.21 12.56
N ALA A 138 -9.53 -0.64 12.70
CA ALA A 138 -9.12 -2.05 12.80
C ALA A 138 -9.39 -2.95 11.57
N LEU A 139 -9.92 -2.43 10.45
CA LEU A 139 -10.09 -3.23 9.22
C LEU A 139 -8.74 -3.61 8.60
N SER A 140 -7.74 -2.74 8.73
CA SER A 140 -6.35 -3.00 8.32
C SER A 140 -5.47 -2.92 9.57
N PRO A 141 -4.78 -4.01 9.97
CA PRO A 141 -3.96 -4.02 11.18
C PRO A 141 -2.93 -2.88 11.16
N GLY A 142 -2.94 -2.07 12.22
CA GLY A 142 -2.02 -0.93 12.35
C GLY A 142 -2.45 0.36 11.65
N PHE A 143 -3.61 0.37 10.98
CA PHE A 143 -4.10 1.53 10.23
C PHE A 143 -5.54 1.91 10.59
N PHE A 144 -5.82 3.21 10.55
CA PHE A 144 -7.15 3.79 10.53
C PHE A 144 -7.56 3.95 9.06
N LEU A 145 -8.66 3.31 8.66
CA LEU A 145 -9.10 3.25 7.26
C LEU A 145 -10.40 4.03 7.07
N THR A 146 -10.56 4.68 5.91
CA THR A 146 -11.84 5.28 5.51
C THR A 146 -12.13 5.12 4.01
N ASP A 147 -13.40 5.08 3.67
CA ASP A 147 -13.93 5.18 2.31
C ASP A 147 -14.43 6.61 2.07
N GLY A 148 -14.30 7.12 0.84
CA GLY A 148 -14.81 8.45 0.46
C GLY A 148 -16.32 8.58 0.59
N SER A 149 -16.86 9.81 0.60
CA SER A 149 -18.30 10.02 0.82
C SER A 149 -19.16 9.35 -0.26
N ARG A 150 -18.63 9.28 -1.47
CA ARG A 150 -19.23 8.66 -2.67
C ARG A 150 -18.97 7.16 -2.78
N GLY A 151 -18.39 6.57 -1.74
CA GLY A 151 -17.94 5.18 -1.74
C GLY A 151 -16.48 5.02 -2.15
N ARG A 152 -16.16 3.78 -2.52
CA ARG A 152 -14.83 3.35 -2.98
C ARG A 152 -14.95 2.68 -4.34
N THR A 153 -13.84 2.64 -5.09
CA THR A 153 -13.77 1.76 -6.26
C THR A 153 -13.81 0.30 -5.81
N THR A 154 -14.59 -0.52 -6.52
CA THR A 154 -14.69 -1.96 -6.32
C THR A 154 -13.81 -2.70 -7.32
N GLY A 155 -13.09 -3.72 -6.87
CA GLY A 155 -12.15 -4.49 -7.69
C GLY A 155 -10.70 -4.13 -7.38
N ALA A 156 -9.83 -5.13 -7.34
CA ALA A 156 -8.39 -4.94 -7.13
C ALA A 156 -7.64 -4.62 -8.43
N GLU A 157 -8.20 -5.04 -9.58
CA GLU A 157 -7.61 -4.85 -10.89
C GLU A 157 -7.34 -3.37 -11.15
N GLN A 158 -6.10 -3.06 -11.52
CA GLN A 158 -5.68 -1.72 -11.87
C GLN A 158 -5.95 -0.67 -10.75
N THR A 159 -5.78 -1.05 -9.48
CA THR A 159 -5.77 -0.05 -8.40
C THR A 159 -4.44 0.70 -8.40
N LEU A 160 -4.49 2.03 -8.48
CA LEU A 160 -3.33 2.89 -8.29
C LEU A 160 -3.24 3.28 -6.81
N ARG A 161 -2.07 3.10 -6.21
CA ARG A 161 -1.78 3.46 -4.82
C ARG A 161 -0.91 4.70 -4.77
N LEU A 162 -1.29 5.67 -3.94
CA LEU A 162 -0.44 6.82 -3.60
C LEU A 162 0.04 6.68 -2.16
N TYR A 163 1.35 6.84 -1.95
CA TYR A 163 2.03 6.70 -0.67
C TYR A 163 2.48 8.06 -0.20
N PHE A 164 2.16 8.41 1.04
CA PHE A 164 2.56 9.65 1.67
C PHE A 164 3.49 9.34 2.83
N HIS A 165 4.71 9.85 2.74
CA HIS A 165 5.69 9.79 3.80
C HIS A 165 5.29 10.76 4.91
N LEU A 166 4.86 10.21 6.05
CA LEU A 166 4.53 10.98 7.23
C LEU A 166 5.65 10.88 8.26
N THR A 167 6.16 12.03 8.71
CA THR A 167 7.32 12.07 9.62
C THR A 167 6.94 11.95 11.09
N GLY A 168 5.68 12.24 11.44
CA GLY A 168 5.24 12.27 12.84
C GLY A 168 3.72 12.31 13.02
N PRO A 169 3.20 11.83 14.17
CA PRO A 169 1.77 11.77 14.47
C PRO A 169 1.14 13.13 14.81
N GLU A 170 1.95 14.15 15.05
CA GLU A 170 1.51 15.49 15.42
C GLU A 170 0.84 16.21 14.26
N HIS A 171 1.43 16.15 13.05
CA HIS A 171 0.89 16.76 11.84
C HIS A 171 0.06 15.80 10.98
N ALA A 172 0.12 14.49 11.23
CA ALA A 172 -0.59 13.48 10.46
C ALA A 172 -2.11 13.76 10.27
N PRO A 173 -2.88 14.22 11.28
CA PRO A 173 -4.29 14.56 11.08
C PRO A 173 -4.53 15.74 10.12
N ALA A 174 -3.63 16.72 10.08
CA ALA A 174 -3.75 17.86 9.17
C ALA A 174 -3.48 17.44 7.72
N VAL A 175 -2.46 16.61 7.49
CA VAL A 175 -2.17 16.03 6.17
C VAL A 175 -3.35 15.15 5.71
N TRP A 176 -3.86 14.29 6.60
CA TRP A 176 -5.03 13.45 6.38
C TRP A 176 -6.24 14.27 5.94
N GLY A 177 -6.65 15.25 6.73
CA GLY A 177 -7.82 16.09 6.43
C GLY A 177 -7.66 16.88 5.13
N THR A 178 -6.46 17.39 4.85
CA THR A 178 -6.18 18.16 3.61
C THR A 178 -6.30 17.29 2.37
N VAL A 179 -5.68 16.11 2.38
CA VAL A 179 -5.72 15.18 1.25
C VAL A 179 -7.12 14.61 1.05
N LEU A 180 -7.83 14.27 2.12
CA LEU A 180 -9.22 13.85 2.04
C LEU A 180 -10.13 14.94 1.45
N SER A 181 -10.00 16.18 1.94
CA SER A 181 -10.81 17.31 1.45
C SER A 181 -10.57 17.52 -0.04
N ARG A 182 -9.30 17.41 -0.49
CA ARG A 182 -8.99 17.51 -1.92
C ARG A 182 -9.69 16.42 -2.75
N MET A 183 -9.72 15.18 -2.28
CA MET A 183 -10.40 14.09 -2.99
C MET A 183 -11.93 14.27 -3.00
N GLU A 184 -12.51 14.82 -1.94
CA GLU A 184 -13.94 15.18 -1.91
C GLU A 184 -14.25 16.33 -2.88
N ASP A 185 -13.42 17.37 -2.95
CA ASP A 185 -13.56 18.48 -3.90
C ASP A 185 -13.50 18.01 -5.36
N LEU A 186 -12.70 16.98 -5.63
CA LEU A 186 -12.59 16.34 -6.94
C LEU A 186 -13.77 15.41 -7.25
N GLY A 187 -14.63 15.12 -6.28
CA GLY A 187 -15.83 14.30 -6.47
C GLY A 187 -15.53 12.83 -6.82
N ILE A 188 -14.37 12.32 -6.43
CA ILE A 188 -13.92 10.97 -6.76
C ILE A 188 -14.27 9.93 -5.68
N ARG A 189 -14.26 8.66 -6.07
CA ARG A 189 -14.31 7.53 -5.14
C ARG A 189 -12.90 7.15 -4.75
N TYR A 190 -12.70 6.84 -3.47
CA TYR A 190 -11.41 6.42 -2.97
C TYR A 190 -11.56 5.58 -1.71
N ARG A 191 -10.50 4.84 -1.40
CA ARG A 191 -10.24 4.30 -0.07
C ARG A 191 -8.90 4.83 0.37
N THR A 192 -8.75 5.12 1.66
CA THR A 192 -7.45 5.53 2.20
C THR A 192 -7.24 4.94 3.57
N LYS A 193 -5.99 4.83 3.96
CA LYS A 193 -5.60 4.39 5.30
C LYS A 193 -4.42 5.21 5.80
N ILE A 194 -4.35 5.40 7.11
CA ILE A 194 -3.26 6.13 7.78
C ILE A 194 -2.81 5.37 9.03
N SER A 195 -1.52 5.43 9.35
CA SER A 195 -0.94 4.71 10.48
C SER A 195 -1.59 5.12 11.80
N SER A 196 -2.17 4.16 12.51
CA SER A 196 -3.02 4.37 13.69
C SER A 196 -2.24 4.48 15.00
N SER A 197 -0.95 4.19 14.99
CA SER A 197 -0.09 4.25 16.18
C SER A 197 1.00 5.30 16.03
N PRO A 198 1.22 6.18 17.02
CA PRO A 198 2.38 7.08 17.07
C PRO A 198 3.72 6.36 16.88
N LYS A 199 3.81 5.09 17.28
CA LYS A 199 5.01 4.24 17.17
C LYS A 199 5.33 3.82 15.73
N PHE A 200 4.47 4.14 14.78
CA PHE A 200 4.67 3.83 13.36
C PHE A 200 5.23 4.98 12.54
N TYR A 201 5.53 6.11 13.17
CA TYR A 201 6.15 7.26 12.52
C TYR A 201 7.64 7.35 12.91
N PRO A 202 8.51 7.83 12.01
CA PRO A 202 8.24 8.19 10.61
C PRO A 202 7.99 6.96 9.73
N ARG A 203 7.20 7.11 8.67
CA ARG A 203 6.95 6.03 7.71
C ARG A 203 6.61 6.54 6.31
N ARG A 204 7.24 5.96 5.29
CA ARG A 204 7.06 6.31 3.86
C ARG A 204 5.71 5.90 3.28
N ASP A 205 5.09 4.87 3.85
CA ASP A 205 3.69 4.45 3.64
C ASP A 205 2.79 4.85 4.83
N GLY A 206 3.11 5.99 5.47
CA GLY A 206 2.40 6.48 6.66
C GLY A 206 0.91 6.72 6.38
N MET A 207 0.58 7.20 5.18
CA MET A 207 -0.77 7.22 4.62
C MET A 207 -0.75 6.64 3.19
N VAL A 208 -1.79 5.90 2.83
CA VAL A 208 -1.95 5.28 1.51
C VAL A 208 -3.35 5.53 0.96
N VAL A 209 -3.43 6.14 -0.23
CA VAL A 209 -4.68 6.34 -0.98
C VAL A 209 -4.78 5.30 -2.09
N TYR A 210 -5.97 4.75 -2.29
CA TYR A 210 -6.30 3.77 -3.32
C TYR A 210 -7.28 4.41 -4.31
N LEU A 211 -6.87 4.47 -5.58
CA LEU A 211 -7.62 5.08 -6.68
C LEU A 211 -7.98 4.03 -7.72
N GLY A 212 -9.24 4.05 -8.13
CA GLY A 212 -9.73 3.27 -9.26
C GLY A 212 -9.44 3.90 -10.62
N PRO A 213 -9.73 3.16 -11.72
CA PRO A 213 -9.62 3.65 -13.09
C PRO A 213 -10.27 5.00 -13.36
N ASP A 214 -11.41 5.26 -12.70
CA ASP A 214 -12.15 6.51 -12.80
C ASP A 214 -11.43 7.70 -12.17
N ALA A 215 -10.42 7.47 -11.32
CA ALA A 215 -9.77 8.50 -10.53
C ALA A 215 -8.25 8.66 -10.79
N TRP A 216 -7.60 7.80 -11.58
CA TRP A 216 -6.13 7.87 -11.78
C TRP A 216 -5.62 9.23 -12.25
N HIS A 217 -6.39 9.89 -13.11
CA HIS A 217 -6.05 11.20 -13.67
C HIS A 217 -5.85 12.28 -12.60
N THR A 218 -6.39 12.08 -11.39
CA THR A 218 -6.29 13.02 -10.26
C THR A 218 -5.03 12.85 -9.42
N ALA A 219 -4.21 11.82 -9.66
CA ALA A 219 -3.08 11.46 -8.80
C ALA A 219 -2.11 12.62 -8.56
N GLY A 220 -1.80 13.41 -9.61
CA GLY A 220 -0.92 14.58 -9.49
C GLY A 220 -1.51 15.68 -8.60
N GLU A 221 -2.82 15.93 -8.69
CA GLU A 221 -3.49 16.94 -7.87
C GLU A 221 -3.59 16.54 -6.40
N ILE A 222 -3.81 15.25 -6.13
CA ILE A 222 -3.82 14.71 -4.76
C ILE A 222 -2.41 14.79 -4.15
N ALA A 223 -1.36 14.46 -4.91
CA ALA A 223 0.03 14.60 -4.47
C ALA A 223 0.40 16.07 -4.19
N ALA A 224 -0.04 16.99 -5.05
CA ALA A 224 0.18 18.42 -4.87
C ALA A 224 -0.47 18.95 -3.58
N ALA A 225 -1.62 18.42 -3.17
CA ALA A 225 -2.32 18.83 -1.95
C ALA A 225 -1.52 18.59 -0.66
N ALA A 226 -0.63 17.60 -0.67
CA ALA A 226 0.25 17.30 0.46
C ALA A 226 1.60 18.02 0.40
N THR A 227 1.97 18.57 -0.76
CA THR A 227 3.31 19.13 -0.98
C THR A 227 3.54 20.35 -0.09
N GLY A 228 4.62 20.33 0.68
CA GLY A 228 5.00 21.43 1.58
C GLY A 228 4.21 21.51 2.89
N LEU A 229 3.26 20.58 3.13
CA LEU A 229 2.61 20.50 4.43
C LEU A 229 3.62 20.04 5.51
N PRO A 230 3.58 20.63 6.72
CA PRO A 230 4.29 20.09 7.86
C PRO A 230 3.93 18.62 8.08
N GLY A 231 4.93 17.80 8.40
CA GLY A 231 4.75 16.36 8.62
C GLY A 231 4.87 15.49 7.36
N VAL A 232 5.00 16.08 6.17
CA VAL A 232 5.29 15.33 4.94
C VAL A 232 6.81 15.29 4.72
N GLY A 233 7.37 14.09 4.65
CA GLY A 233 8.79 13.87 4.44
C GLY A 233 9.23 14.13 3.00
N GLU A 234 10.53 13.97 2.71
CA GLU A 234 11.06 14.22 1.36
C GLU A 234 11.28 12.95 0.53
N THR A 235 11.45 11.80 1.20
CA THR A 235 11.85 10.55 0.58
C THR A 235 10.66 9.63 0.28
N THR A 236 10.83 8.80 -0.75
CA THR A 236 9.90 7.72 -1.13
C THR A 236 10.61 6.37 -1.07
N SER A 237 9.85 5.27 -1.11
CA SER A 237 10.43 3.92 -1.23
C SER A 237 11.16 3.78 -2.58
N PRO A 238 12.26 3.00 -2.67
CA PRO A 238 12.90 2.69 -3.95
C PRO A 238 12.02 1.80 -4.86
N PHE A 239 10.94 1.23 -4.33
CA PHE A 239 9.99 0.44 -5.10
C PHE A 239 8.90 1.27 -5.78
N VAL A 240 8.70 2.54 -5.39
CA VAL A 240 7.59 3.37 -5.90
C VAL A 240 8.11 4.44 -6.85
N HIS A 241 7.26 4.86 -7.77
CA HIS A 241 7.53 5.98 -8.66
C HIS A 241 7.29 7.29 -7.92
N ARG A 242 8.30 8.14 -7.79
CA ARG A 242 8.17 9.41 -7.10
C ARG A 242 7.40 10.42 -7.96
N ILE A 243 6.27 10.92 -7.44
CA ILE A 243 5.48 11.99 -8.07
C ILE A 243 5.87 13.36 -7.50
N ALA A 244 6.11 13.43 -6.19
CA ALA A 244 6.54 14.64 -5.49
C ALA A 244 7.44 14.29 -4.28
N ASN A 245 7.96 15.30 -3.58
CA ASN A 245 8.68 15.07 -2.32
C ASN A 245 7.77 14.33 -1.32
N GLY A 246 8.22 13.17 -0.84
CA GLY A 246 7.44 12.35 0.09
C GLY A 246 6.19 11.69 -0.48
N VAL A 247 5.91 11.82 -1.78
CA VAL A 247 4.74 11.21 -2.42
C VAL A 247 5.17 10.31 -3.56
N GLY A 248 4.89 9.01 -3.42
CA GLY A 248 5.16 8.01 -4.45
C GLY A 248 3.88 7.32 -4.93
N ALA A 249 3.95 6.65 -6.07
CA ALA A 249 2.86 5.85 -6.60
C ALA A 249 3.30 4.47 -7.06
N SER A 250 2.38 3.53 -7.01
CA SER A 250 2.54 2.22 -7.63
C SER A 250 1.20 1.59 -8.00
N TRP A 251 1.27 0.62 -8.89
CA TRP A 251 0.14 -0.25 -9.21
C TRP A 251 0.02 -1.38 -8.18
N GLU A 252 -1.20 -1.83 -7.94
CA GLU A 252 -1.48 -3.07 -7.21
C GLU A 252 -0.70 -4.24 -7.84
N PRO A 253 0.04 -5.06 -7.06
CA PRO A 253 0.73 -6.21 -7.62
C PRO A 253 -0.23 -7.22 -8.28
N GLU A 254 0.09 -7.64 -9.50
CA GLU A 254 -0.66 -8.68 -10.25
C GLU A 254 0.11 -10.02 -10.30
N ASP A 255 0.52 -10.52 -9.14
CA ASP A 255 1.30 -11.76 -9.02
C ASP A 255 0.42 -12.98 -8.68
N ASN A 256 0.28 -13.88 -9.65
CA ASN A 256 -0.54 -15.07 -9.53
C ASN A 256 0.15 -16.27 -8.88
N ARG A 257 1.43 -16.16 -8.51
CA ARG A 257 2.18 -17.26 -7.89
C ARG A 257 1.65 -17.56 -6.49
N ALA A 258 1.81 -18.82 -6.07
CA ALA A 258 1.33 -19.27 -4.76
C ALA A 258 1.99 -18.49 -3.61
N GLY A 259 1.19 -18.03 -2.65
CA GLY A 259 1.68 -17.24 -1.51
C GLY A 259 2.01 -15.77 -1.81
N LYS A 260 1.82 -15.30 -3.06
CA LYS A 260 2.06 -13.90 -3.46
C LYS A 260 0.78 -13.05 -3.50
N ARG A 261 -0.36 -13.69 -3.71
CA ARG A 261 -1.67 -13.04 -3.69
C ARG A 261 -1.99 -12.50 -2.30
N GLY A 262 -2.52 -11.27 -2.25
CA GLY A 262 -3.00 -10.64 -1.03
C GLY A 262 -1.91 -9.99 -0.15
N LEU A 263 -0.64 -10.06 -0.55
CA LEU A 263 0.42 -9.25 0.06
C LEU A 263 0.18 -7.77 -0.22
N SER A 264 0.56 -6.89 0.71
CA SER A 264 0.66 -5.48 0.38
C SER A 264 1.75 -5.26 -0.68
N PHE A 265 1.68 -4.17 -1.43
CA PHE A 265 2.70 -3.82 -2.43
C PHE A 265 4.13 -3.86 -1.89
N GLY A 266 4.38 -3.24 -0.73
CA GLY A 266 5.71 -3.22 -0.12
C GLY A 266 6.18 -4.63 0.23
N GLU A 267 5.33 -5.42 0.89
CA GLU A 267 5.64 -6.82 1.23
C GLU A 267 5.91 -7.65 -0.03
N HIS A 268 5.11 -7.46 -1.09
CA HIS A 268 5.28 -8.15 -2.36
C HIS A 268 6.65 -7.85 -2.97
N ARG A 269 6.98 -6.57 -3.21
CA ARG A 269 8.24 -6.19 -3.87
C ARG A 269 9.45 -6.61 -3.04
N SER A 270 9.39 -6.40 -1.72
CA SER A 270 10.47 -6.83 -0.82
C SER A 270 10.63 -8.35 -0.77
N GLN A 271 9.54 -9.12 -0.78
CA GLN A 271 9.61 -10.58 -0.76
C GLN A 271 10.15 -11.15 -2.07
N VAL A 272 9.79 -10.57 -3.22
CA VAL A 272 10.32 -10.99 -4.54
C VAL A 272 11.83 -10.78 -4.59
N VAL A 273 12.31 -9.60 -4.19
CA VAL A 273 13.75 -9.30 -4.15
C VAL A 273 14.47 -10.21 -3.17
N ALA A 274 13.95 -10.40 -1.95
CA ALA A 274 14.57 -11.26 -0.95
C ALA A 274 14.72 -12.71 -1.44
N GLU A 275 13.69 -13.26 -2.07
CA GLU A 275 13.74 -14.61 -2.65
C GLU A 275 14.78 -14.72 -3.78
N ALA A 276 14.90 -13.69 -4.62
CA ALA A 276 15.92 -13.63 -5.66
C ALA A 276 17.33 -13.64 -5.07
N MET A 277 17.58 -12.82 -4.04
CA MET A 277 18.88 -12.74 -3.37
C MET A 277 19.28 -14.07 -2.72
N VAL A 278 18.36 -14.71 -1.99
CA VAL A 278 18.62 -16.01 -1.34
C VAL A 278 18.81 -17.11 -2.37
N THR A 279 18.01 -17.13 -3.43
CA THR A 279 18.15 -18.11 -4.51
C THR A 279 19.48 -17.93 -5.24
N HIS A 280 19.88 -16.69 -5.50
CA HIS A 280 21.16 -16.37 -6.12
C HIS A 280 22.35 -16.85 -5.27
N ALA A 281 22.31 -16.59 -3.95
CA ALA A 281 23.38 -17.04 -3.04
C ALA A 281 23.57 -18.57 -3.01
N LEU A 282 22.51 -19.34 -3.26
CA LEU A 282 22.55 -20.80 -3.34
C LEU A 282 22.98 -21.34 -4.72
N ARG A 283 22.91 -20.52 -5.78
CA ARG A 283 23.34 -20.90 -7.12
C ARG A 283 24.87 -20.79 -7.21
N GLN A 284 25.51 -21.82 -7.77
CA GLN A 284 26.95 -21.83 -8.06
C GLN A 284 27.26 -21.36 -9.50
N ASP A 285 26.33 -20.64 -10.13
CA ASP A 285 26.52 -20.16 -11.50
C ASP A 285 27.21 -18.78 -11.53
N THR A 286 27.46 -18.30 -12.75
CA THR A 286 28.15 -17.02 -13.00
C THR A 286 27.18 -15.86 -13.28
N SER A 287 25.87 -16.07 -13.07
CA SER A 287 24.89 -14.99 -13.26
C SER A 287 25.14 -13.88 -12.23
N SER A 288 24.83 -12.63 -12.60
CA SER A 288 24.93 -11.53 -11.66
C SER A 288 23.70 -11.47 -10.75
N LEU A 289 23.85 -10.93 -9.53
CA LEU A 289 22.72 -10.68 -8.65
C LEU A 289 21.66 -9.79 -9.31
N GLU A 290 22.09 -8.76 -10.05
CA GLU A 290 21.19 -7.87 -10.79
C GLU A 290 20.34 -8.64 -11.80
N SER A 291 20.95 -9.58 -12.54
CA SER A 291 20.22 -10.46 -13.47
C SER A 291 19.21 -11.36 -12.75
N ALA A 292 19.57 -11.92 -11.58
CA ALA A 292 18.67 -12.75 -10.79
C ALA A 292 17.48 -11.96 -10.23
N ILE A 293 17.70 -10.72 -9.80
CA ILE A 293 16.63 -9.82 -9.36
C ILE A 293 15.73 -9.44 -10.54
N ALA A 294 16.30 -9.12 -11.70
CA ALA A 294 15.52 -8.78 -12.89
C ALA A 294 14.63 -9.95 -13.34
N GLU A 295 15.17 -11.17 -13.38
CA GLU A 295 14.40 -12.39 -13.67
C GLU A 295 13.25 -12.58 -12.67
N ALA A 296 13.53 -12.45 -11.37
CA ALA A 296 12.51 -12.63 -10.33
C ALA A 296 11.41 -11.56 -10.36
N LEU A 297 11.75 -10.31 -10.69
CA LEU A 297 10.77 -9.23 -10.88
C LEU A 297 9.91 -9.50 -12.12
N PHE A 298 10.52 -9.89 -13.24
CA PHE A 298 9.80 -10.23 -14.46
C PHE A 298 8.83 -11.40 -14.23
N ASP A 299 9.28 -12.47 -13.56
CA ASP A 299 8.45 -13.61 -13.16
C ASP A 299 7.33 -13.25 -12.18
N ALA A 300 7.46 -12.10 -11.48
CA ALA A 300 6.45 -11.54 -10.60
C ALA A 300 5.47 -10.59 -11.32
N ASP A 301 5.47 -10.59 -12.65
CA ASP A 301 4.78 -9.61 -13.49
C ASP A 301 5.16 -8.16 -13.13
N THR A 302 6.39 -7.92 -12.68
CA THR A 302 6.90 -6.59 -12.29
C THR A 302 7.95 -6.12 -13.27
N ASP A 303 7.87 -4.86 -13.71
CA ASP A 303 8.91 -4.27 -14.56
C ASP A 303 10.21 -4.07 -13.73
N PRO A 304 11.33 -4.73 -14.09
CA PRO A 304 12.59 -4.58 -13.36
C PRO A 304 13.16 -3.15 -13.38
N LEU A 305 12.89 -2.39 -14.45
CA LEU A 305 13.35 -1.00 -14.62
C LEU A 305 12.38 0.00 -14.01
N ALA A 306 11.14 -0.40 -13.73
CA ALA A 306 10.13 0.41 -13.07
C ALA A 306 9.33 -0.41 -12.03
N PRO A 307 9.92 -0.76 -10.86
CA PRO A 307 9.30 -1.66 -9.87
C PRO A 307 7.93 -1.21 -9.34
N ALA A 308 7.58 0.06 -9.55
CA ALA A 308 6.27 0.62 -9.24
C ALA A 308 5.14 0.04 -10.11
N ARG A 309 5.47 -0.69 -11.18
CA ARG A 309 4.52 -1.17 -12.20
C ARG A 309 4.51 -2.68 -12.30
N ASN A 310 3.39 -3.19 -12.82
CA ASN A 310 3.35 -4.49 -13.45
C ASN A 310 3.70 -4.35 -14.93
N LEU A 311 4.02 -5.47 -15.61
CA LEU A 311 4.36 -5.43 -17.05
C LEU A 311 3.17 -4.96 -17.91
N SER A 312 1.94 -5.23 -17.44
CA SER A 312 0.67 -4.85 -18.08
C SER A 312 0.12 -3.49 -17.65
N SER A 313 0.79 -2.80 -16.72
CA SER A 313 0.23 -1.59 -16.09
C SER A 313 0.00 -0.46 -17.10
N PRO A 314 -1.15 0.24 -17.02
CA PRO A 314 -1.39 1.44 -17.82
C PRO A 314 -0.33 2.51 -17.60
N ALA A 315 0.00 3.25 -18.66
CA ALA A 315 0.83 4.45 -18.55
C ALA A 315 0.00 5.64 -18.03
N LEU A 316 0.59 6.43 -17.14
CA LEU A 316 0.06 7.69 -16.62
C LEU A 316 1.08 8.82 -16.85
N PRO A 317 1.18 9.36 -18.09
CA PRO A 317 2.15 10.39 -18.42
C PRO A 317 2.04 11.65 -17.57
N ALA A 318 0.83 11.97 -17.09
CA ALA A 318 0.55 13.14 -16.24
C ALA A 318 1.33 13.14 -14.92
N ILE A 319 1.78 11.97 -14.45
CA ILE A 319 2.62 11.80 -13.25
C ILE A 319 3.98 11.18 -13.58
N GLY A 320 4.35 11.08 -14.86
CA GLY A 320 5.61 10.49 -15.30
C GLY A 320 5.73 8.97 -15.10
N LEU A 321 4.63 8.28 -14.80
CA LEU A 321 4.61 6.82 -14.65
C LEU A 321 4.35 6.22 -16.03
N ALA A 322 5.40 6.09 -16.85
CA ALA A 322 5.36 5.58 -18.24
C ALA A 322 5.80 4.12 -18.35
#